data_AF-A0A1C6QCZ9-F1
#
_entry.id   AF-A0A1C6QCZ9-F1
#
_cell.length_a   1.000
_cell.length_b   1.000
_cell.length_c   1.000
_cell.angle_alpha   90.00
_cell.angle_beta   90.00
_cell.angle_gamma   90.00
#
_symmetry.space_group_name_H-M   'P 1'
#
loop_
_entity.id
_entity.type
_entity.pdbx_description
1 polymer ?
#
loop_
_entity_poly.entity_id
_entity_poly.type
_entity_poly.pdbx_seq_one_letter_code
_entity_poly.pdbx_strand_id
1 'polypeptide(L)'
;MSGPPNTRLCDLFGLTGWSKGELARLVNRQAAAMGHPQLATDTSRVRRWIDAGEIPRDPVPRVLAALFTERLGRVVTIEDLALVRHGRPRKRRDAGSVEHPDGVSWAPDRTAAVLTEFTGMDLMLNRRGLVGAGAVLAAGSALSSAMHDWLHADPVLAADAPRLLDPLHADPAGYDRYEAAPIGVQEIEGLEASVEVFRKWDAQRGGGLQRKAVVGQLNEVGGMLTYRHPEPLQRRLWGVAANLAVLAGWMSHDVGLEPTAQKYFVIAAHAAREGGDRPRASEALSRAARQMVHLGRPDDALDLMTLAQSGSGDETLPRTRAMLYTIEAWAQASMGRGQAMRRTLGHAEDLFVSDKGDVPPPSWMQMFDEADLHGMQALAYRTLAEHEPAAARTAQRHAKKALKLRSDGHDRSQIFDHISLASACFIADDPEQADVYARLALSSIGANSSHRTWDRLREMYRLTGQFTGYPRIEELREDIKMVMPPPREKQPGAGPAVV
;
A
#
# COMPACT_ATOMS: atom_id res chain seq x y z
N MET A 1 -0.84 29.84 -25.87
CA MET A 1 0.55 29.78 -25.37
C MET A 1 1.15 28.50 -25.93
N SER A 2 2.02 28.60 -26.92
CA SER A 2 2.70 27.44 -27.48
C SER A 2 3.85 27.04 -26.56
N GLY A 3 3.85 25.80 -26.09
CA GLY A 3 4.93 25.21 -25.30
C GLY A 3 5.99 24.56 -26.19
N PRO A 4 7.07 24.00 -25.61
CA PRO A 4 7.95 23.10 -26.33
C PRO A 4 7.15 21.88 -26.86
N PRO A 5 7.58 21.24 -27.97
CA PRO A 5 6.92 20.07 -28.53
C PRO A 5 6.72 18.96 -27.49
N ASN A 6 5.57 18.30 -27.54
CA ASN A 6 5.26 17.19 -26.62
C ASN A 6 5.90 15.91 -27.16
N THR A 7 7.17 15.69 -26.76
CA THR A 7 7.97 14.55 -27.19
C THR A 7 7.33 13.21 -26.81
N ARG A 8 6.73 13.10 -25.62
CA ARG A 8 6.06 11.85 -25.19
C ARG A 8 4.85 11.50 -26.06
N LEU A 9 3.98 12.48 -26.33
CA LEU A 9 2.86 12.26 -27.25
C LEU A 9 3.36 11.96 -28.67
N CYS A 10 4.43 12.61 -29.12
CA CYS A 10 5.03 12.36 -30.43
C CYS A 10 5.54 10.92 -30.58
N ASP A 11 6.28 10.42 -29.58
CA ASP A 11 6.85 9.07 -29.59
C ASP A 11 5.75 8.00 -29.58
N LEU A 12 4.76 8.17 -28.69
CA LEU A 12 3.60 7.28 -28.63
C LEU A 12 2.81 7.31 -29.94
N PHE A 13 2.65 8.50 -30.53
CA PHE A 13 1.92 8.66 -31.79
C PHE A 13 2.64 7.93 -32.93
N GLY A 14 3.97 8.00 -32.98
CA GLY A 14 4.78 7.25 -33.95
C GLY A 14 4.57 5.74 -33.89
N LEU A 15 4.36 5.17 -32.69
CA LEU A 15 4.12 3.73 -32.50
C LEU A 15 2.74 3.25 -32.99
N THR A 16 1.76 4.15 -33.12
CA THR A 16 0.39 3.77 -33.52
C THR A 16 0.23 3.52 -35.02
N GLY A 17 1.13 4.09 -35.83
CA GLY A 17 1.02 4.14 -37.29
C GLY A 17 -0.12 5.02 -37.82
N TRP A 18 -0.77 5.82 -36.97
CA TRP A 18 -1.86 6.70 -37.39
C TRP A 18 -1.35 7.94 -38.12
N SER A 19 -2.12 8.41 -39.09
CA SER A 19 -2.03 9.78 -39.58
C SER A 19 -2.71 10.76 -38.61
N LYS A 20 -2.27 12.03 -38.61
CA LYS A 20 -2.88 13.07 -37.75
C LYS A 20 -4.37 13.26 -38.03
N GLY A 21 -4.80 13.05 -39.28
CA GLY A 21 -6.22 13.10 -39.67
C GLY A 21 -7.02 11.89 -39.21
N GLU A 22 -6.42 10.70 -39.15
CA GLU A 22 -7.07 9.52 -38.56
C GLU A 22 -7.27 9.68 -37.06
N LEU A 23 -6.24 10.15 -36.33
CA LEU A 23 -6.37 10.42 -34.90
C LEU A 23 -7.47 11.44 -34.62
N ALA A 24 -7.58 12.52 -35.41
CA ALA A 24 -8.66 13.49 -35.27
C ALA A 24 -10.06 12.86 -35.46
N ARG A 25 -10.23 11.96 -36.44
CA ARG A 25 -11.50 11.24 -36.67
C ARG A 25 -11.82 10.28 -35.53
N LEU A 26 -10.82 9.56 -35.02
CA LEU A 26 -10.97 8.64 -33.90
C LEU A 26 -11.34 9.38 -32.61
N VAL A 27 -10.70 10.52 -32.34
CA VAL A 27 -11.03 11.39 -31.20
C VAL A 27 -12.48 11.87 -31.29
N ASN A 28 -12.93 12.32 -32.47
CA ASN A 28 -14.32 12.78 -32.62
C ASN A 28 -15.33 11.64 -32.46
N ARG A 29 -15.03 10.47 -33.02
CA ARG A 29 -15.88 9.28 -32.90
C ARG A 29 -16.00 8.83 -31.45
N GLN A 30 -14.89 8.73 -30.75
CA GLN A 30 -14.84 8.30 -29.36
C GLN A 30 -15.44 9.35 -28.42
N ALA A 31 -15.20 10.64 -28.67
CA ALA A 31 -15.85 11.71 -27.93
C ALA A 31 -17.37 11.71 -28.12
N ALA A 32 -17.86 11.44 -29.34
CA ALA A 32 -19.29 11.30 -29.60
C ALA A 32 -19.90 10.08 -28.87
N ALA A 33 -19.20 8.94 -28.85
CA ALA A 33 -19.61 7.76 -28.09
C ALA A 33 -19.63 8.00 -26.57
N MET A 34 -18.76 8.89 -26.07
CA MET A 34 -18.72 9.31 -24.66
C MET A 34 -19.69 10.47 -24.33
N GLY A 35 -20.67 10.78 -25.19
CA GLY A 35 -21.68 11.81 -24.93
C GLY A 35 -21.24 13.25 -25.24
N HIS A 36 -20.12 13.45 -25.93
CA HIS A 36 -19.60 14.76 -26.34
C HIS A 36 -19.58 14.94 -27.87
N PRO A 37 -20.75 14.91 -28.57
CA PRO A 37 -20.82 15.01 -30.04
C PRO A 37 -20.43 16.40 -30.57
N GLN A 38 -20.33 17.39 -29.69
CA GLN A 38 -20.02 18.78 -30.01
C GLN A 38 -18.51 19.00 -30.26
N LEU A 39 -17.71 17.96 -29.99
CA LEU A 39 -16.26 18.00 -30.10
C LEU A 39 -15.83 17.76 -31.55
N ALA A 40 -15.41 18.84 -32.21
CA ALA A 40 -14.83 18.80 -33.55
C ALA A 40 -13.31 19.04 -33.49
N THR A 41 -12.55 17.95 -33.47
CA THR A 41 -11.09 17.93 -33.64
C THR A 41 -10.73 17.79 -35.10
N ASP A 42 -9.73 18.55 -35.54
CA ASP A 42 -9.15 18.46 -36.88
C ASP A 42 -7.65 18.12 -36.82
N THR A 43 -7.08 17.86 -38.00
CA THR A 43 -5.65 17.57 -38.16
C THR A 43 -4.76 18.68 -37.59
N SER A 44 -5.22 19.94 -37.63
CA SER A 44 -4.50 21.10 -37.13
C SER A 44 -4.39 21.12 -35.61
N ARG A 45 -5.46 20.75 -34.89
CA ARG A 45 -5.44 20.59 -33.43
C ARG A 45 -4.52 19.47 -32.99
N VAL A 46 -4.60 18.31 -33.66
CA VAL A 46 -3.69 17.19 -33.39
C VAL A 46 -2.23 17.61 -33.58
N ARG A 47 -1.95 18.39 -34.64
CA ARG A 47 -0.63 18.96 -34.87
C ARG A 47 -0.20 19.89 -33.73
N ARG A 48 -1.09 20.73 -33.21
CA ARG A 48 -0.78 21.64 -32.09
C ARG A 48 -0.51 20.89 -30.78
N TRP A 49 -1.16 19.75 -30.54
CA TRP A 49 -0.88 18.93 -29.35
C TRP A 49 0.51 18.29 -29.40
N ILE A 50 0.89 17.79 -30.57
CA ILE A 50 2.18 17.11 -30.79
C ILE A 50 3.32 18.12 -30.91
N ASP A 51 3.22 19.03 -31.89
CA ASP A 51 4.34 19.90 -32.31
C ASP A 51 4.47 21.15 -31.43
N ALA A 52 3.35 21.68 -30.90
CA ALA A 52 3.33 22.94 -30.14
C ALA A 52 3.07 22.73 -28.64
N GLY A 53 3.03 21.47 -28.19
CA GLY A 53 2.84 21.09 -26.78
C GLY A 53 1.53 21.61 -26.17
N GLU A 54 0.51 21.87 -26.98
CA GLU A 54 -0.76 22.37 -26.47
C GLU A 54 -1.54 21.26 -25.75
N ILE A 55 -1.91 21.53 -24.50
CA ILE A 55 -2.70 20.58 -23.70
C ILE A 55 -4.20 20.81 -23.97
N PRO A 56 -4.89 19.85 -24.59
CA PRO A 56 -6.30 20.00 -24.89
C PRO A 56 -7.14 20.03 -23.61
N ARG A 57 -8.35 20.61 -23.70
CA ARG A 57 -9.31 20.62 -22.59
C ARG A 57 -10.02 19.27 -22.50
N ASP A 58 -10.54 18.95 -21.33
CA ASP A 58 -11.46 17.83 -21.15
C ASP A 58 -12.62 17.90 -22.16
N PRO A 59 -13.05 16.76 -22.72
CA PRO A 59 -12.67 15.38 -22.37
C PRO A 59 -11.48 14.81 -23.18
N VAL A 60 -10.81 15.61 -24.02
CA VAL A 60 -9.84 15.12 -25.02
C VAL A 60 -8.66 14.34 -24.43
N PRO A 61 -8.03 14.73 -23.30
CA PRO A 61 -6.93 13.95 -22.73
C PRO A 61 -7.34 12.50 -22.38
N ARG A 62 -8.54 12.31 -21.83
CA ARG A 62 -9.10 10.99 -21.52
C ARG A 62 -9.39 10.18 -22.79
N VAL A 63 -9.93 10.83 -23.81
CA VAL A 63 -10.19 10.19 -25.12
C VAL A 63 -8.89 9.72 -25.77
N LEU A 64 -7.83 10.55 -25.73
CA LEU A 64 -6.52 10.17 -26.27
C LEU A 64 -5.91 9.00 -25.49
N ALA A 65 -5.95 9.02 -24.16
CA ALA A 65 -5.48 7.92 -23.32
C ALA A 65 -6.16 6.58 -23.69
N ALA A 66 -7.50 6.60 -23.83
CA ALA A 66 -8.27 5.42 -24.22
C ALA A 66 -7.91 4.89 -25.61
N LEU A 67 -7.86 5.78 -26.61
CA LEU A 67 -7.53 5.40 -28.00
C LEU A 67 -6.11 4.81 -28.10
N PHE A 68 -5.13 5.43 -27.47
CA PHE A 68 -3.76 4.94 -27.47
C PHE A 68 -3.63 3.61 -26.73
N THR A 69 -4.41 3.44 -25.65
CA THR A 69 -4.46 2.17 -24.91
C THR A 69 -4.95 1.02 -25.78
N GLU A 70 -6.07 1.23 -26.47
CA GLU A 70 -6.66 0.26 -27.39
C GLU A 70 -5.69 -0.08 -28.52
N ARG A 71 -5.07 0.93 -29.14
CA ARG A 71 -4.22 0.76 -30.32
C ARG A 71 -2.89 0.08 -30.01
N LEU A 72 -2.27 0.40 -28.88
CA LEU A 72 -0.95 -0.11 -28.52
C LEU A 72 -1.02 -1.40 -27.70
N GLY A 73 -2.23 -1.86 -27.33
CA GLY A 73 -2.42 -3.08 -26.54
C GLY A 73 -1.80 -2.99 -25.14
N ARG A 74 -1.56 -1.78 -24.64
CA ARG A 74 -1.01 -1.49 -23.30
C ARG A 74 -1.66 -0.23 -22.77
N VAL A 75 -1.86 -0.12 -21.47
CA VAL A 75 -2.43 1.09 -20.85
C VAL A 75 -1.52 2.29 -21.13
N VAL A 76 -2.13 3.38 -21.61
CA VAL A 76 -1.52 4.68 -21.85
C VAL A 76 -2.32 5.72 -21.08
N THR A 77 -1.70 6.33 -20.08
CA THR A 77 -2.33 7.33 -19.21
C THR A 77 -2.23 8.74 -19.79
N ILE A 78 -2.92 9.70 -19.16
CA ILE A 78 -2.83 11.13 -19.52
C ILE A 78 -1.41 11.66 -19.26
N GLU A 79 -0.76 11.15 -18.22
CA GLU A 79 0.61 11.43 -17.81
C GLU A 79 1.62 10.88 -18.81
N ASP A 80 1.39 9.68 -19.34
CA ASP A 80 2.22 9.07 -20.39
C ASP A 80 2.19 9.91 -21.67
N LEU A 81 1.04 10.53 -21.97
CA LEU A 81 0.88 11.46 -23.08
C LEU A 81 1.36 12.89 -22.76
N ALA A 82 1.83 13.15 -21.53
CA ALA A 82 2.19 14.47 -21.01
C ALA A 82 1.09 15.54 -21.21
N LEU A 83 -0.18 15.17 -21.04
CA LEU A 83 -1.33 16.06 -21.21
C LEU A 83 -1.85 16.63 -19.87
N VAL A 84 -0.98 16.74 -18.86
CA VAL A 84 -1.32 17.26 -17.53
C VAL A 84 -1.07 18.77 -17.47
N ARG A 85 -2.08 19.56 -17.10
CA ARG A 85 -1.92 21.00 -16.89
C ARG A 85 -1.25 21.29 -15.55
N HIS A 86 -0.01 21.75 -15.56
CA HIS A 86 0.58 22.43 -14.40
C HIS A 86 0.11 23.89 -14.38
N GLY A 87 -0.77 24.24 -13.44
CA GLY A 87 -1.26 25.61 -13.29
C GLY A 87 -0.13 26.58 -12.93
N ARG A 88 0.12 27.60 -13.75
CA ARG A 88 0.88 28.80 -13.34
C ARG A 88 -0.04 29.72 -12.52
N PRO A 89 0.44 30.34 -11.42
CA PRO A 89 -0.39 31.10 -10.49
C PRO A 89 -0.88 32.39 -11.16
N ARG A 90 -2.19 32.57 -11.25
CA ARG A 90 -2.81 33.80 -11.77
C ARG A 90 -3.06 34.78 -10.61
N LYS A 91 -2.51 35.98 -10.74
CA LYS A 91 -2.52 37.06 -9.75
C LYS A 91 -3.93 37.70 -9.63
N ARG A 92 -4.51 37.63 -8.42
CA ARG A 92 -5.53 38.49 -7.75
C ARG A 92 -6.96 38.64 -8.32
N ARG A 93 -7.97 38.42 -7.45
CA ARG A 93 -8.61 39.45 -6.61
C ARG A 93 -9.44 38.83 -5.47
N ASP A 94 -9.46 39.52 -4.33
CA ASP A 94 -10.02 39.17 -3.02
C ASP A 94 -11.45 38.62 -3.02
N ALA A 95 -11.65 37.49 -2.32
CA ALA A 95 -12.75 37.24 -1.38
C ALA A 95 -12.41 35.95 -0.59
N GLY A 96 -12.55 36.00 0.74
CA GLY A 96 -12.05 34.97 1.66
C GLY A 96 -12.78 33.63 1.56
N SER A 97 -12.08 32.62 1.06
CA SER A 97 -12.25 31.22 1.41
C SER A 97 -10.91 30.53 1.14
N VAL A 98 -10.30 29.97 2.18
CA VAL A 98 -9.04 29.22 2.06
C VAL A 98 -9.36 27.89 1.36
N GLU A 99 -9.28 27.87 0.04
CA GLU A 99 -9.21 26.63 -0.73
C GLU A 99 -7.74 26.22 -0.85
N HIS A 100 -7.40 25.06 -0.27
CA HIS A 100 -6.11 24.41 -0.46
C HIS A 100 -6.00 23.87 -1.90
N PRO A 101 -5.04 24.33 -2.75
CA PRO A 101 -5.04 24.01 -4.17
C PRO A 101 -4.58 22.59 -4.57
N ASP A 102 -4.29 21.71 -3.62
CA ASP A 102 -3.76 20.35 -3.90
C ASP A 102 -4.69 19.22 -3.43
N GLY A 103 -5.94 19.54 -3.06
CA GLY A 103 -6.94 18.55 -2.65
C GLY A 103 -7.52 17.81 -3.84
N VAL A 104 -7.00 16.62 -4.16
CA VAL A 104 -7.79 15.65 -4.94
C VAL A 104 -9.02 15.31 -4.10
N SER A 105 -10.17 15.85 -4.45
CA SER A 105 -11.45 15.45 -3.83
C SER A 105 -11.74 14.01 -4.27
N TRP A 106 -11.59 13.07 -3.33
CA TRP A 106 -11.83 11.63 -3.51
C TRP A 106 -13.30 11.32 -3.21
N ALA A 107 -14.12 11.35 -4.26
CA ALA A 107 -15.49 10.85 -4.22
C ALA A 107 -15.53 9.31 -4.34
N PRO A 108 -16.56 8.61 -3.82
CA PRO A 108 -16.65 7.15 -3.82
C PRO A 108 -16.42 6.50 -5.19
N ASP A 109 -17.02 7.08 -6.23
CA ASP A 109 -16.91 6.59 -7.62
C ASP A 109 -15.47 6.71 -8.16
N ARG A 110 -14.66 7.64 -7.62
CA ARG A 110 -13.23 7.76 -7.95
C ARG A 110 -12.39 6.67 -7.29
N THR A 111 -12.76 6.20 -6.10
CA THR A 111 -12.03 5.13 -5.40
C THR A 111 -12.10 3.83 -6.19
N ALA A 112 -13.28 3.46 -6.70
CA ALA A 112 -13.46 2.25 -7.52
C ALA A 112 -12.68 2.35 -8.83
N ALA A 113 -12.76 3.49 -9.52
CA ALA A 113 -12.02 3.72 -10.76
C ALA A 113 -10.49 3.63 -10.57
N VAL A 114 -9.95 4.28 -9.53
CA VAL A 114 -8.51 4.24 -9.22
C VAL A 114 -8.06 2.83 -8.82
N LEU A 115 -8.87 2.10 -8.07
CA LEU A 115 -8.59 0.70 -7.73
C LEU A 115 -8.50 -0.17 -8.98
N THR A 116 -9.49 -0.10 -9.88
CA THR A 116 -9.53 -0.90 -11.11
C THR A 116 -8.40 -0.54 -12.07
N GLU A 117 -8.13 0.76 -12.26
CA GLU A 117 -7.02 1.23 -13.10
C GLU A 117 -5.67 0.78 -12.55
N PHE A 118 -5.44 0.96 -11.25
CA PHE A 118 -4.18 0.61 -10.62
C PHE A 118 -3.92 -0.90 -10.64
N THR A 119 -4.93 -1.71 -10.33
CA THR A 119 -4.82 -3.17 -10.37
C THR A 119 -4.63 -3.70 -11.79
N GLY A 120 -5.32 -3.13 -12.78
CA GLY A 120 -5.12 -3.46 -14.20
C GLY A 120 -3.70 -3.17 -14.66
N MET A 121 -3.17 -1.98 -14.33
CA MET A 121 -1.78 -1.61 -14.61
C MET A 121 -0.79 -2.58 -13.94
N ASP A 122 -1.01 -2.93 -12.67
CA ASP A 122 -0.12 -3.81 -11.91
C ASP A 122 -0.09 -5.25 -12.44
N LEU A 123 -1.22 -5.77 -12.95
CA LEU A 123 -1.29 -7.08 -13.59
C LEU A 123 -0.55 -7.13 -14.94
N MET A 124 -0.62 -6.03 -15.70
CA MET A 124 -0.02 -5.93 -17.03
C MET A 124 1.49 -5.62 -17.01
N LEU A 125 1.98 -4.92 -15.99
CA LEU A 125 3.41 -4.56 -15.89
C LEU A 125 4.23 -5.65 -15.18
N ASN A 126 4.87 -6.53 -15.94
CA ASN A 126 5.90 -7.43 -15.40
C ASN A 126 7.13 -6.63 -14.91
N ARG A 127 7.32 -6.51 -13.59
CA ARG A 127 8.54 -6.16 -12.79
C ARG A 127 9.42 -4.97 -13.22
N ARG A 128 9.23 -4.34 -14.39
CA ARG A 128 10.15 -3.41 -15.05
C ARG A 128 9.52 -2.07 -15.45
N GLY A 129 8.21 -1.89 -15.26
CA GLY A 129 7.49 -0.71 -15.75
C GLY A 129 7.22 0.41 -14.74
N LEU A 130 7.46 0.21 -13.45
CA LEU A 130 7.10 1.21 -12.42
C LEU A 130 8.24 2.22 -12.15
N VAL A 131 8.91 2.70 -13.19
CA VAL A 131 9.88 3.80 -13.10
C VAL A 131 9.25 5.00 -13.81
N GLY A 132 8.32 5.69 -13.14
CA GLY A 132 7.67 6.88 -13.71
C GLY A 132 6.56 7.49 -12.86
N ALA A 133 5.77 6.67 -12.16
CA ALA A 133 4.69 7.12 -11.27
C ALA A 133 5.12 7.32 -9.81
N GLY A 134 6.42 7.54 -9.58
CA GLY A 134 7.06 7.54 -8.26
C GLY A 134 7.24 8.92 -7.61
N ALA A 135 6.85 10.02 -8.27
CA ALA A 135 7.18 11.37 -7.79
C ALA A 135 6.10 12.04 -6.92
N VAL A 136 4.88 11.49 -6.79
CA VAL A 136 3.75 12.22 -6.17
C VAL A 136 3.39 11.76 -4.75
N LEU A 137 3.86 10.60 -4.28
CA LEU A 137 3.58 10.13 -2.90
C LEU A 137 4.74 10.36 -1.91
N ALA A 138 5.74 11.16 -2.30
CA ALA A 138 6.85 11.57 -1.43
C ALA A 138 6.55 12.84 -0.60
N ALA A 139 5.30 13.31 -0.54
CA ALA A 139 4.90 14.42 0.32
C ALA A 139 4.08 13.89 1.51
N GLY A 140 4.79 13.42 2.55
CA GLY A 140 4.20 12.88 3.78
C GLY A 140 3.20 13.81 4.46
N SER A 141 3.34 15.14 4.31
CA SER A 141 2.44 16.12 4.90
C SER A 141 1.17 16.41 4.08
N ALA A 142 1.26 16.43 2.75
CA ALA A 142 0.12 16.76 1.87
C ALA A 142 -0.86 15.58 1.75
N LEU A 143 -0.35 14.36 1.67
CA LEU A 143 -1.18 13.16 1.70
C LEU A 143 -1.82 12.97 3.09
N SER A 144 -1.07 13.21 4.17
CA SER A 144 -1.60 13.10 5.53
C SER A 144 -2.75 14.08 5.78
N SER A 145 -2.61 15.34 5.36
CA SER A 145 -3.68 16.35 5.55
C SER A 145 -4.92 16.03 4.71
N ALA A 146 -4.75 15.67 3.44
CA ALA A 146 -5.87 15.28 2.57
C ALA A 146 -6.55 13.99 3.04
N MET A 147 -5.78 13.02 3.53
CA MET A 147 -6.34 11.80 4.12
C MET A 147 -6.97 12.07 5.48
N HIS A 148 -6.50 13.05 6.26
CA HIS A 148 -7.07 13.44 7.55
C HIS A 148 -8.46 14.03 7.36
N ASP A 149 -8.58 15.08 6.54
CA ASP A 149 -9.86 15.69 6.21
C ASP A 149 -10.83 14.66 5.60
N TRP A 150 -10.30 13.75 4.79
CA TRP A 150 -11.07 12.66 4.22
C TRP A 150 -11.54 11.67 5.28
N LEU A 151 -10.68 11.15 6.17
CA LEU A 151 -11.06 10.21 7.23
C LEU A 151 -12.13 10.77 8.17
N HIS A 152 -12.08 12.07 8.43
CA HIS A 152 -13.02 12.76 9.32
C HIS A 152 -14.33 13.19 8.66
N ALA A 153 -14.41 13.23 7.33
CA ALA A 153 -15.67 13.46 6.64
C ALA A 153 -16.61 12.24 6.78
N ASP A 154 -17.90 12.47 7.07
CA ASP A 154 -18.87 11.39 7.23
C ASP A 154 -19.38 10.91 5.84
N PRO A 155 -19.21 9.62 5.47
CA PRO A 155 -19.64 9.14 4.15
C PRO A 155 -21.16 9.24 3.95
N VAL A 156 -21.94 9.19 5.03
CA VAL A 156 -23.41 9.35 5.03
C VAL A 156 -23.81 10.77 4.60
N LEU A 157 -23.11 11.80 5.12
CA LEU A 157 -23.35 13.20 4.72
C LEU A 157 -22.92 13.49 3.28
N ALA A 158 -21.93 12.75 2.75
CA ALA A 158 -21.50 12.85 1.36
C ALA A 158 -22.42 12.13 0.35
N ALA A 159 -23.25 11.19 0.84
CA ALA A 159 -24.31 10.55 0.05
C ALA A 159 -25.56 11.44 -0.07
N ASP A 160 -25.84 12.27 0.95
CA ASP A 160 -26.98 13.21 0.99
C ASP A 160 -26.69 14.59 0.34
N ALA A 161 -25.43 14.88 -0.01
CA ALA A 161 -25.11 16.04 -0.82
C ALA A 161 -25.77 15.90 -2.20
N PRO A 162 -26.47 16.93 -2.74
CA PRO A 162 -27.06 16.87 -4.07
C PRO A 162 -25.93 16.75 -5.09
N ARG A 163 -25.61 15.51 -5.47
CA ARG A 163 -24.80 15.22 -6.64
C ARG A 163 -25.63 15.68 -7.82
N LEU A 164 -25.22 16.80 -8.42
CA LEU A 164 -25.74 17.23 -9.72
C LEU A 164 -25.76 15.99 -10.62
N LEU A 165 -26.97 15.56 -10.99
CA LEU A 165 -27.20 14.47 -11.92
C LEU A 165 -26.47 14.83 -13.21
N ASP A 166 -25.27 14.30 -13.40
CA ASP A 166 -24.62 14.33 -14.70
C ASP A 166 -25.39 13.32 -15.58
N PRO A 167 -26.06 13.72 -16.68
CA PRO A 167 -26.99 12.87 -17.42
C PRO A 167 -26.36 11.70 -18.19
N LEU A 168 -25.16 11.25 -17.83
CA LEU A 168 -24.34 10.32 -18.62
C LEU A 168 -23.99 9.05 -17.83
N HIS A 169 -25.00 8.30 -17.38
CA HIS A 169 -24.86 6.86 -17.21
C HIS A 169 -25.68 6.18 -18.32
N ALA A 170 -25.13 6.24 -19.53
CA ALA A 170 -25.63 5.46 -20.65
C ALA A 170 -25.07 4.04 -20.53
N ASP A 171 -25.98 3.07 -20.55
CA ASP A 171 -25.70 1.64 -20.65
C ASP A 171 -24.86 1.34 -21.91
N PRO A 172 -23.60 0.89 -21.80
CA PRO A 172 -22.79 0.58 -22.97
C PRO A 172 -23.11 -0.84 -23.45
N ALA A 173 -24.18 -0.97 -24.22
CA ALA A 173 -24.39 -2.15 -25.05
C ALA A 173 -23.31 -2.18 -26.15
N GLY A 174 -22.34 -3.10 -26.08
CA GLY A 174 -21.31 -3.21 -27.13
C GLY A 174 -20.16 -4.20 -26.92
N TYR A 175 -20.50 -5.50 -26.84
CA TYR A 175 -19.71 -6.68 -27.26
C TYR A 175 -18.19 -6.73 -26.99
N ASP A 176 -17.86 -7.45 -25.91
CA ASP A 176 -16.84 -8.52 -25.76
C ASP A 176 -15.98 -8.34 -24.49
N ARG A 177 -16.43 -8.95 -23.36
CA ARG A 177 -15.68 -9.32 -22.14
C ARG A 177 -16.68 -9.79 -21.08
N TYR A 178 -16.25 -10.64 -20.15
CA TYR A 178 -16.98 -10.93 -18.90
C TYR A 178 -17.28 -9.60 -18.18
N GLU A 179 -18.43 -8.98 -18.44
CA GLU A 179 -18.86 -7.78 -17.73
C GLU A 179 -19.33 -8.19 -16.35
N ALA A 180 -18.78 -7.57 -15.31
CA ALA A 180 -19.21 -7.77 -13.94
C ALA A 180 -20.70 -7.44 -13.83
N ALA A 181 -21.57 -8.46 -13.74
CA ALA A 181 -22.99 -8.25 -13.49
C ALA A 181 -23.22 -7.79 -12.04
N PRO A 182 -24.38 -7.16 -11.72
CA PRO A 182 -24.79 -6.97 -10.34
C PRO A 182 -24.71 -8.28 -9.57
N ILE A 183 -24.01 -8.29 -8.44
CA ILE A 183 -23.73 -9.51 -7.69
C ILE A 183 -24.73 -9.68 -6.54
N GLY A 184 -25.07 -10.93 -6.25
CA GLY A 184 -25.93 -11.30 -5.13
C GLY A 184 -25.15 -11.59 -3.85
N VAL A 185 -25.89 -12.03 -2.84
CA VAL A 185 -25.35 -12.40 -1.53
C VAL A 185 -24.34 -13.55 -1.63
N GLN A 186 -24.63 -14.56 -2.46
CA GLN A 186 -23.80 -15.76 -2.59
C GLN A 186 -22.44 -15.45 -3.22
N GLU A 187 -22.40 -14.57 -4.21
CA GLU A 187 -21.16 -14.14 -4.84
C GLU A 187 -20.27 -13.37 -3.84
N ILE A 188 -20.86 -12.49 -3.02
CA ILE A 188 -20.13 -11.76 -1.97
C ILE A 188 -19.58 -12.72 -0.91
N GLU A 189 -20.38 -13.71 -0.47
CA GLU A 189 -19.92 -14.74 0.46
C GLU A 189 -18.75 -15.56 -0.13
N GLY A 190 -18.80 -15.86 -1.43
CA GLY A 190 -17.70 -16.50 -2.14
C GLY A 190 -16.43 -15.65 -2.13
N LEU A 191 -16.54 -14.35 -2.38
CA LEU A 191 -15.42 -13.40 -2.34
C LEU A 191 -14.81 -13.26 -0.94
N GLU A 192 -15.66 -13.17 0.10
CA GLU A 192 -15.24 -13.15 1.50
C GLU A 192 -14.50 -14.44 1.88
N ALA A 193 -14.98 -15.60 1.42
CA ALA A 193 -14.28 -16.87 1.62
C ALA A 193 -12.93 -16.91 0.89
N SER A 194 -12.83 -16.37 -0.32
CA SER A 194 -11.56 -16.25 -1.04
C SER A 194 -10.54 -15.39 -0.29
N VAL A 195 -10.97 -14.29 0.35
CA VAL A 195 -10.11 -13.46 1.19
C VAL A 195 -9.48 -14.28 2.33
N GLU A 196 -10.27 -15.12 3.01
CA GLU A 196 -9.77 -15.98 4.09
C GLU A 196 -8.74 -17.00 3.60
N VAL A 197 -8.95 -17.57 2.40
CA VAL A 197 -7.98 -18.47 1.76
C VAL A 197 -6.67 -17.74 1.47
N PHE A 198 -6.73 -16.55 0.85
CA PHE A 198 -5.53 -15.77 0.57
C PHE A 198 -4.79 -15.36 1.84
N ARG A 199 -5.51 -15.02 2.92
CA ARG A 199 -4.91 -14.69 4.21
C ARG A 199 -4.17 -15.88 4.82
N LYS A 200 -4.77 -17.08 4.80
CA LYS A 200 -4.12 -18.30 5.28
C LYS A 200 -2.86 -18.63 4.47
N TRP A 201 -2.89 -18.44 3.15
CA TRP A 201 -1.72 -18.65 2.30
C TRP A 201 -0.59 -17.66 2.60
N ASP A 202 -0.88 -16.37 2.78
CA ASP A 202 0.12 -15.36 3.12
C ASP A 202 0.80 -15.65 4.47
N ALA A 203 0.01 -16.06 5.46
CA ALA A 203 0.50 -16.44 6.79
C ALA A 203 1.49 -17.62 6.74
N GLN A 204 1.26 -18.61 5.87
CA GLN A 204 2.06 -19.82 5.78
C GLN A 204 3.37 -19.65 4.99
N ARG A 205 3.36 -18.96 3.85
CA ARG A 205 4.49 -19.03 2.87
C ARG A 205 5.15 -17.70 2.52
N GLY A 206 4.55 -16.57 2.91
CA GLY A 206 4.95 -15.24 2.46
C GLY A 206 4.53 -14.99 1.02
N GLY A 207 3.58 -14.07 0.82
CA GLY A 207 2.69 -14.09 -0.33
C GLY A 207 3.23 -13.60 -1.68
N GLY A 208 4.54 -13.67 -1.92
CA GLY A 208 5.10 -13.30 -3.22
C GLY A 208 4.57 -14.15 -4.38
N LEU A 209 4.32 -15.44 -4.16
CA LEU A 209 3.89 -16.37 -5.20
C LEU A 209 2.43 -16.14 -5.64
N GLN A 210 1.53 -15.81 -4.71
CA GLN A 210 0.09 -15.66 -4.97
C GLN A 210 -0.34 -14.22 -5.22
N ARG A 211 0.58 -13.26 -5.18
CA ARG A 211 0.30 -11.82 -5.35
C ARG A 211 -0.58 -11.51 -6.56
N LYS A 212 -0.28 -12.07 -7.74
CA LYS A 212 -1.05 -11.80 -8.96
C LYS A 212 -2.49 -12.30 -8.86
N ALA A 213 -2.74 -13.40 -8.14
CA ALA A 213 -4.09 -13.90 -7.92
C ALA A 213 -4.91 -12.94 -7.05
N VAL A 214 -4.30 -12.42 -5.97
CA VAL A 214 -4.95 -11.42 -5.10
C VAL A 214 -5.24 -10.12 -5.87
N VAL A 215 -4.28 -9.64 -6.66
CA VAL A 215 -4.47 -8.43 -7.47
C VAL A 215 -5.53 -8.64 -8.56
N GLY A 216 -5.59 -9.83 -9.17
CA GLY A 216 -6.64 -10.22 -10.11
C GLY A 216 -8.02 -10.19 -9.47
N GLN A 217 -8.17 -10.81 -8.30
CA GLN A 217 -9.44 -10.79 -7.57
C GLN A 217 -9.85 -9.36 -7.18
N LEU A 218 -8.89 -8.52 -6.78
CA LEU A 218 -9.14 -7.12 -6.46
C LEU A 218 -9.58 -6.33 -7.70
N ASN A 219 -8.99 -6.60 -8.88
CA ASN A 219 -9.40 -5.98 -10.13
C ASN A 219 -10.85 -6.32 -10.50
N GLU A 220 -11.24 -7.58 -10.39
CA GLU A 220 -12.61 -8.05 -10.60
C GLU A 220 -13.60 -7.36 -9.65
N VAL A 221 -13.27 -7.31 -8.34
CA VAL A 221 -14.07 -6.58 -7.34
C VAL A 221 -14.17 -5.10 -7.67
N GLY A 222 -13.10 -4.49 -8.17
CA GLY A 222 -13.09 -3.12 -8.67
C GLY A 222 -14.08 -2.89 -9.81
N GLY A 223 -14.16 -3.82 -10.75
CA GLY A 223 -15.17 -3.83 -11.81
C GLY A 223 -16.58 -3.98 -11.26
N MET A 224 -16.80 -4.85 -10.27
CA MET A 224 -18.11 -5.00 -9.63
C MET A 224 -18.56 -3.72 -8.91
N LEU A 225 -17.62 -2.97 -8.33
CA LEU A 225 -17.90 -1.71 -7.62
C LEU A 225 -18.33 -0.55 -8.54
N THR A 226 -18.23 -0.68 -9.87
CA THR A 226 -18.75 0.36 -10.80
C THR A 226 -20.27 0.34 -10.92
N TYR A 227 -20.92 -0.74 -10.48
CA TYR A 227 -22.37 -0.86 -10.46
C TYR A 227 -22.92 -0.45 -9.09
N ARG A 228 -24.14 0.10 -9.08
CA ARG A 228 -24.84 0.37 -7.82
C ARG A 228 -25.46 -0.92 -7.30
N HIS A 229 -25.09 -1.29 -6.07
CA HIS A 229 -25.67 -2.41 -5.34
C HIS A 229 -26.58 -1.90 -4.21
N PRO A 230 -27.50 -2.74 -3.68
CA PRO A 230 -28.16 -2.46 -2.41
C PRO A 230 -27.14 -2.15 -1.31
N GLU A 231 -27.44 -1.16 -0.46
CA GLU A 231 -26.49 -0.63 0.53
C GLU A 231 -25.79 -1.71 1.39
N PRO A 232 -26.48 -2.74 1.92
CA PRO A 232 -25.81 -3.80 2.68
C PRO A 232 -24.78 -4.59 1.87
N LEU A 233 -25.04 -4.80 0.57
CA LEU A 233 -24.14 -5.53 -0.33
C LEU A 233 -22.97 -4.64 -0.76
N GLN A 234 -23.23 -3.37 -1.03
CA GLN A 234 -22.20 -2.38 -1.37
C GLN A 234 -21.15 -2.27 -0.26
N ARG A 235 -21.57 -2.17 1.02
CA ARG A 235 -20.66 -2.09 2.16
C ARG A 235 -19.79 -3.34 2.30
N ARG A 236 -20.38 -4.52 2.15
CA ARG A 236 -19.63 -5.80 2.18
C ARG A 236 -18.62 -5.90 1.04
N LEU A 237 -19.00 -5.50 -0.18
CA LEU A 237 -18.11 -5.52 -1.34
C LEU A 237 -16.92 -4.55 -1.16
N TRP A 238 -17.15 -3.37 -0.59
CA TRP A 238 -16.07 -2.46 -0.18
C TRP A 238 -15.17 -3.07 0.90
N GLY A 239 -15.74 -3.82 1.85
CA GLY A 239 -15.00 -4.61 2.83
C GLY A 239 -14.10 -5.67 2.18
N VAL A 240 -14.60 -6.40 1.18
CA VAL A 240 -13.81 -7.35 0.37
C VAL A 240 -12.65 -6.63 -0.31
N ALA A 241 -12.93 -5.51 -0.99
CA ALA A 241 -11.91 -4.71 -1.66
C ALA A 241 -10.81 -4.23 -0.70
N ALA A 242 -11.18 -3.75 0.48
CA ALA A 242 -10.24 -3.33 1.52
C ALA A 242 -9.36 -4.49 2.00
N ASN A 243 -9.95 -5.67 2.20
CA ASN A 243 -9.20 -6.86 2.63
C ASN A 243 -8.21 -7.34 1.57
N LEU A 244 -8.63 -7.44 0.31
CA LEU A 244 -7.78 -7.81 -0.81
C LEU A 244 -6.67 -6.77 -1.05
N ALA A 245 -6.96 -5.48 -0.92
CA ALA A 245 -5.97 -4.41 -1.07
C ALA A 245 -4.90 -4.46 0.03
N VAL A 246 -5.25 -4.74 1.30
CA VAL A 246 -4.22 -4.95 2.35
C VAL A 246 -3.34 -6.16 2.03
N LEU A 247 -3.92 -7.27 1.57
CA LEU A 247 -3.15 -8.46 1.17
C LEU A 247 -2.23 -8.14 -0.02
N ALA A 248 -2.71 -7.46 -1.04
CA ALA A 248 -1.91 -7.02 -2.18
C ALA A 248 -0.77 -6.09 -1.76
N GLY A 249 -1.02 -5.20 -0.80
CA GLY A 249 -0.02 -4.33 -0.19
C GLY A 249 1.09 -5.12 0.52
N TRP A 250 0.69 -6.06 1.39
CA TRP A 250 1.63 -6.93 2.10
C TRP A 250 2.47 -7.78 1.17
N MET A 251 1.83 -8.43 0.20
CA MET A 251 2.51 -9.26 -0.79
C MET A 251 3.46 -8.44 -1.66
N SER A 252 3.10 -7.20 -1.99
CA SER A 252 3.96 -6.27 -2.74
C SER A 252 5.19 -5.88 -1.92
N HIS A 253 5.02 -5.60 -0.64
CA HIS A 253 6.14 -5.33 0.27
C HIS A 253 7.04 -6.56 0.44
N ASP A 254 6.46 -7.76 0.59
CA ASP A 254 7.21 -9.01 0.68
C ASP A 254 8.07 -9.30 -0.57
N VAL A 255 7.73 -8.76 -1.74
CA VAL A 255 8.53 -8.87 -2.98
C VAL A 255 9.42 -7.64 -3.29
N GLY A 256 9.41 -6.64 -2.41
CA GLY A 256 10.20 -5.41 -2.51
C GLY A 256 9.64 -4.35 -3.49
N LEU A 257 8.33 -4.38 -3.78
CA LEU A 257 7.64 -3.38 -4.60
C LEU A 257 7.07 -2.28 -3.71
N GLU A 258 7.96 -1.51 -3.06
CA GLU A 258 7.58 -0.56 -2.00
C GLU A 258 6.57 0.51 -2.42
N PRO A 259 6.72 1.20 -3.57
CA PRO A 259 5.74 2.20 -4.00
C PRO A 259 4.37 1.59 -4.31
N THR A 260 4.36 0.36 -4.81
CA THR A 260 3.13 -0.39 -5.09
C THR A 260 2.43 -0.80 -3.79
N ALA A 261 3.19 -1.30 -2.82
CA ALA A 261 2.67 -1.68 -1.52
C ALA A 261 1.98 -0.50 -0.82
N GLN A 262 2.63 0.67 -0.82
CA GLN A 262 2.08 1.86 -0.19
C GLN A 262 0.77 2.32 -0.85
N LYS A 263 0.71 2.28 -2.19
CA LYS A 263 -0.53 2.57 -2.93
C LYS A 263 -1.66 1.61 -2.56
N TYR A 264 -1.37 0.32 -2.43
CA TYR A 264 -2.38 -0.66 -2.02
C TYR A 264 -2.89 -0.43 -0.58
N PHE A 265 -2.03 -0.03 0.36
CA PHE A 265 -2.48 0.31 1.71
C PHE A 265 -3.38 1.55 1.72
N VAL A 266 -3.07 2.56 0.91
CA VAL A 266 -3.92 3.75 0.73
C VAL A 266 -5.26 3.36 0.10
N ILE A 267 -5.27 2.57 -0.98
CA ILE A 267 -6.50 2.03 -1.60
C ILE A 267 -7.32 1.25 -0.56
N ALA A 268 -6.68 0.44 0.28
CA ALA A 268 -7.36 -0.31 1.32
C ALA A 268 -8.02 0.58 2.37
N ALA A 269 -7.31 1.61 2.84
CA ALA A 269 -7.86 2.59 3.76
C ALA A 269 -9.07 3.30 3.15
N HIS A 270 -8.99 3.60 1.85
CA HIS A 270 -10.10 4.22 1.14
C HIS A 270 -11.31 3.28 1.00
N ALA A 271 -11.10 2.08 0.50
CA ALA A 271 -12.14 1.07 0.35
C ALA A 271 -12.84 0.76 1.69
N ALA A 272 -12.08 0.68 2.79
CA ALA A 272 -12.64 0.42 4.12
C ALA A 272 -13.59 1.54 4.56
N ARG A 273 -13.19 2.81 4.39
CA ARG A 273 -14.06 3.94 4.74
C ARG A 273 -15.28 4.07 3.82
N GLU A 274 -15.16 3.75 2.53
CA GLU A 274 -16.34 3.68 1.64
C GLU A 274 -17.35 2.60 2.09
N GLY A 275 -16.85 1.51 2.68
CA GLY A 275 -17.68 0.49 3.32
C GLY A 275 -18.22 0.86 4.70
N GLY A 276 -17.79 1.99 5.27
CA GLY A 276 -18.13 2.42 6.64
C GLY A 276 -17.31 1.74 7.74
N ASP A 277 -16.26 0.97 7.41
CA ASP A 277 -15.41 0.26 8.37
C ASP A 277 -14.18 1.10 8.76
N ARG A 278 -14.38 2.04 9.70
CA ARG A 278 -13.33 2.92 10.25
C ARG A 278 -12.18 2.16 10.94
N PRO A 279 -12.43 1.12 11.77
CA PRO A 279 -11.36 0.31 12.34
C PRO A 279 -10.48 -0.34 11.27
N ARG A 280 -11.08 -0.85 10.19
CA ARG A 280 -10.32 -1.44 9.07
C ARG A 280 -9.49 -0.41 8.31
N ALA A 281 -10.02 0.80 8.10
CA ALA A 281 -9.26 1.88 7.45
C ALA A 281 -8.01 2.24 8.26
N SER A 282 -8.15 2.30 9.59
CA SER A 282 -7.06 2.57 10.52
C SER A 282 -6.02 1.46 10.57
N GLU A 283 -6.47 0.20 10.49
CA GLU A 283 -5.57 -0.94 10.35
C GLU A 283 -4.75 -0.87 9.07
N ALA A 284 -5.35 -0.54 7.93
CA ALA A 284 -4.63 -0.37 6.65
C ALA A 284 -3.55 0.73 6.73
N LEU A 285 -3.85 1.87 7.38
CA LEU A 285 -2.87 2.92 7.64
C LEU A 285 -1.74 2.45 8.55
N SER A 286 -2.04 1.65 9.57
CA SER A 286 -1.01 1.07 10.43
C SER A 286 -0.07 0.13 9.67
N ARG A 287 -0.56 -0.54 8.61
CA ARG A 287 0.28 -1.34 7.69
C ARG A 287 1.22 -0.45 6.89
N ALA A 288 0.73 0.66 6.38
CA ALA A 288 1.58 1.67 5.71
C ALA A 288 2.63 2.24 6.68
N ALA A 289 2.25 2.58 7.91
CA ALA A 289 3.19 3.05 8.93
C ALA A 289 4.28 2.01 9.24
N ARG A 290 3.89 0.74 9.39
CA ARG A 290 4.83 -0.37 9.59
C ARG A 290 5.80 -0.52 8.41
N GLN A 291 5.36 -0.28 7.18
CA GLN A 291 6.26 -0.24 6.02
C GLN A 291 7.27 0.91 6.14
N MET A 292 6.82 2.11 6.51
CA MET A 292 7.69 3.28 6.68
C MET A 292 8.80 3.06 7.70
N VAL A 293 8.51 2.36 8.81
CA VAL A 293 9.56 1.98 9.79
C VAL A 293 10.60 1.05 9.18
N HIS A 294 10.20 0.03 8.40
CA HIS A 294 11.15 -0.87 7.71
C HIS A 294 12.02 -0.12 6.69
N LEU A 295 11.50 0.95 6.08
CA LEU A 295 12.23 1.78 5.12
C LEU A 295 13.12 2.84 5.77
N GLY A 296 13.24 2.85 7.11
CA GLY A 296 14.04 3.84 7.84
C GLY A 296 13.44 5.23 7.86
N ARG A 297 12.11 5.34 7.69
CA ARG A 297 11.35 6.60 7.69
C ARG A 297 10.35 6.65 8.87
N PRO A 298 10.83 6.67 10.12
CA PRO A 298 9.96 6.58 11.30
C PRO A 298 9.09 7.83 11.53
N ASP A 299 9.51 9.01 11.07
CA ASP A 299 8.69 10.23 11.15
C ASP A 299 7.40 10.09 10.32
N ASP A 300 7.51 9.66 9.07
CA ASP A 300 6.33 9.38 8.22
C ASP A 300 5.45 8.27 8.83
N ALA A 301 6.05 7.30 9.53
CA ALA A 301 5.30 6.27 10.24
C ALA A 301 4.44 6.88 11.37
N LEU A 302 4.98 7.83 12.14
CA LEU A 302 4.23 8.51 13.21
C LEU A 302 3.11 9.39 12.66
N ASP A 303 3.32 10.06 11.52
CA ASP A 303 2.27 10.83 10.84
C ASP A 303 1.11 9.91 10.44
N LEU A 304 1.42 8.76 9.83
CA LEU A 304 0.42 7.74 9.47
C LEU A 304 -0.27 7.12 10.70
N MET A 305 0.45 6.94 11.81
CA MET A 305 -0.16 6.43 13.05
C MET A 305 -1.07 7.45 13.72
N THR A 306 -0.72 8.73 13.68
CA THR A 306 -1.57 9.83 14.15
C THR A 306 -2.87 9.85 13.35
N LEU A 307 -2.75 9.72 12.04
CA LEU A 307 -3.88 9.60 11.13
C LEU A 307 -4.76 8.37 11.45
N ALA A 308 -4.15 7.20 11.60
CA ALA A 308 -4.83 5.95 11.94
C ALA A 308 -5.60 6.05 13.26
N GLN A 309 -4.99 6.62 14.30
CA GLN A 309 -5.66 6.78 15.60
C GLN A 309 -6.84 7.76 15.50
N SER A 310 -6.67 8.88 14.79
CA SER A 310 -7.74 9.85 14.61
C SER A 310 -8.91 9.27 13.80
N GLY A 311 -8.64 8.39 12.82
CA GLY A 311 -9.66 7.79 11.95
C GLY A 311 -10.33 6.53 12.49
N SER A 312 -9.88 6.00 13.64
CA SER A 312 -10.39 4.74 14.20
C SER A 312 -11.85 4.82 14.65
N GLY A 313 -12.31 6.00 15.07
CA GLY A 313 -13.66 6.18 15.61
C GLY A 313 -13.88 5.47 16.95
N ASP A 314 -14.96 5.83 17.64
CA ASP A 314 -15.24 5.38 19.02
C ASP A 314 -15.60 3.88 19.12
N GLU A 315 -16.03 3.28 18.01
CA GLU A 315 -16.42 1.86 17.93
C GLU A 315 -15.20 0.90 17.86
N THR A 316 -13.98 1.44 17.78
CA THR A 316 -12.79 0.59 17.68
C THR A 316 -12.55 -0.19 18.98
N LEU A 317 -12.53 -1.52 18.86
CA LEU A 317 -12.28 -2.43 19.97
C LEU A 317 -10.92 -2.16 20.65
N PRO A 318 -10.82 -2.34 21.98
CA PRO A 318 -9.57 -2.13 22.71
C PRO A 318 -8.38 -2.90 22.13
N ARG A 319 -8.59 -4.16 21.69
CA ARG A 319 -7.54 -4.98 21.05
C ARG A 319 -7.02 -4.38 19.74
N THR A 320 -7.87 -3.76 18.92
CA THR A 320 -7.43 -3.05 17.71
C THR A 320 -6.61 -1.82 18.06
N ARG A 321 -7.02 -1.04 19.08
CA ARG A 321 -6.23 0.10 19.56
C ARG A 321 -4.88 -0.33 20.12
N ALA A 322 -4.83 -1.44 20.87
CA ALA A 322 -3.60 -2.02 21.38
C ALA A 322 -2.62 -2.35 20.23
N MET A 323 -3.11 -2.99 19.16
CA MET A 323 -2.31 -3.27 17.96
C MET A 323 -1.73 -2.00 17.35
N LEU A 324 -2.52 -0.94 17.19
CA LEU A 324 -2.06 0.35 16.65
C LEU A 324 -0.91 0.93 17.51
N TYR A 325 -1.06 0.94 18.83
CA TYR A 325 -0.01 1.42 19.74
C TYR A 325 1.30 0.62 19.63
N THR A 326 1.25 -0.68 19.32
CA THR A 326 2.49 -1.44 19.10
C THR A 326 3.29 -0.95 17.89
N ILE A 327 2.62 -0.47 16.83
CA ILE A 327 3.28 0.10 15.65
C ILE A 327 3.88 1.47 15.98
N GLU A 328 3.12 2.31 16.68
CA GLU A 328 3.59 3.62 17.11
C GLU A 328 4.81 3.50 18.04
N ALA A 329 4.76 2.59 19.00
CA ALA A 329 5.88 2.32 19.91
C ALA A 329 7.12 1.82 19.15
N TRP A 330 6.93 1.04 18.07
CA TRP A 330 8.03 0.60 17.23
C TRP A 330 8.65 1.76 16.44
N ALA A 331 7.84 2.66 15.87
CA ALA A 331 8.33 3.88 15.23
C ALA A 331 9.11 4.77 16.22
N GLN A 332 8.59 4.96 17.43
CA GLN A 332 9.28 5.68 18.51
C GLN A 332 10.62 5.01 18.89
N ALA A 333 10.66 3.67 18.92
CA ALA A 333 11.89 2.91 19.19
C ALA A 333 12.97 3.16 18.13
N SER A 334 12.62 3.15 16.85
CA SER A 334 13.54 3.44 15.74
C SER A 334 14.19 4.82 15.83
N MET A 335 13.52 5.77 16.48
CA MET A 335 14.02 7.13 16.73
C MET A 335 14.79 7.28 18.04
N GLY A 336 15.01 6.20 18.79
CA GLY A 336 15.65 6.24 20.12
C GLY A 336 14.79 6.89 21.21
N ARG A 337 13.47 7.06 21.00
CA ARG A 337 12.56 7.69 21.97
C ARG A 337 12.11 6.70 23.05
N GLY A 338 13.06 6.17 23.83
CA GLY A 338 12.83 5.05 24.75
C GLY A 338 11.72 5.27 25.79
N GLN A 339 11.67 6.45 26.42
CA GLN A 339 10.61 6.75 27.40
C GLN A 339 9.22 6.87 26.78
N ALA A 340 9.10 7.45 25.58
CA ALA A 340 7.83 7.52 24.86
C ALA A 340 7.37 6.12 24.47
N MET A 341 8.27 5.32 23.89
CA MET A 341 8.03 3.93 23.49
C MET A 341 7.50 3.07 24.65
N ARG A 342 8.11 3.14 25.84
CA ARG A 342 7.67 2.38 27.02
C ARG A 342 6.28 2.80 27.48
N ARG A 343 5.96 4.09 27.49
CA ARG A 343 4.61 4.58 27.81
C ARG A 343 3.60 4.06 26.81
N THR A 344 3.87 4.19 25.51
CA THR A 344 2.99 3.73 24.43
C THR A 344 2.73 2.23 24.51
N LEU A 345 3.76 1.43 24.79
CA LEU A 345 3.57 -0.02 25.02
C LEU A 345 2.73 -0.31 26.27
N GLY A 346 2.88 0.45 27.36
CA GLY A 346 2.04 0.30 28.54
C GLY A 346 0.56 0.52 28.22
N HIS A 347 0.24 1.54 27.40
CA HIS A 347 -1.14 1.77 26.95
C HIS A 347 -1.65 0.60 26.09
N ALA A 348 -0.78 0.02 25.25
CA ALA A 348 -1.12 -1.17 24.46
C ALA A 348 -1.44 -2.38 25.37
N GLU A 349 -0.64 -2.62 26.42
CA GLU A 349 -0.86 -3.70 27.39
C GLU A 349 -2.18 -3.50 28.15
N ASP A 350 -2.42 -2.29 28.66
CA ASP A 350 -3.65 -1.97 29.40
C ASP A 350 -4.90 -2.18 28.53
N LEU A 351 -4.85 -1.75 27.27
CA LEU A 351 -5.95 -1.96 26.32
C LEU A 351 -6.14 -3.43 25.97
N PHE A 352 -5.06 -4.17 25.79
CA PHE A 352 -5.13 -5.60 25.50
C PHE A 352 -5.77 -6.37 26.66
N VAL A 353 -5.42 -6.04 27.91
CA VAL A 353 -6.03 -6.63 29.11
C VAL A 353 -7.48 -6.21 29.30
N SER A 354 -7.82 -4.98 28.91
CA SER A 354 -9.19 -4.47 29.02
C SER A 354 -10.18 -5.14 28.06
N ASP A 355 -9.69 -5.80 26.99
CA ASP A 355 -10.53 -6.53 26.06
C ASP A 355 -11.07 -7.82 26.69
N LYS A 356 -12.34 -7.77 27.11
CA LYS A 356 -13.05 -8.88 27.74
C LYS A 356 -13.51 -9.96 26.74
N GLY A 357 -13.40 -9.70 25.43
CA GLY A 357 -13.89 -10.62 24.40
C GLY A 357 -15.42 -10.66 24.28
N ASP A 358 -16.11 -9.66 24.83
CA ASP A 358 -17.58 -9.56 24.78
C ASP A 358 -18.09 -9.38 23.34
N VAL A 359 -17.27 -8.76 22.48
CA VAL A 359 -17.53 -8.58 21.05
C VAL A 359 -16.51 -9.41 20.26
N PRO A 360 -16.96 -10.27 19.33
CA PRO A 360 -16.05 -11.01 18.47
C PRO A 360 -15.13 -10.05 17.71
N PRO A 361 -13.81 -10.28 17.69
CA PRO A 361 -12.91 -9.43 16.93
C PRO A 361 -13.19 -9.56 15.43
N PRO A 362 -12.98 -8.49 14.64
CA PRO A 362 -13.06 -8.57 13.19
C PRO A 362 -12.17 -9.69 12.63
N SER A 363 -12.55 -10.31 11.51
CA SER A 363 -11.82 -11.46 10.96
C SER A 363 -10.33 -11.19 10.70
N TRP A 364 -9.99 -9.96 10.34
CA TRP A 364 -8.63 -9.50 10.12
C TRP A 364 -7.81 -9.28 11.40
N MET A 365 -8.44 -9.25 12.58
CA MET A 365 -7.77 -9.15 13.88
C MET A 365 -7.39 -10.50 14.49
N GLN A 366 -7.79 -11.63 13.88
CA GLN A 366 -7.53 -12.97 14.42
C GLN A 366 -6.05 -13.28 14.65
N MET A 367 -5.15 -12.58 13.93
CA MET A 367 -3.70 -12.75 14.03
C MET A 367 -3.03 -11.84 15.08
N PHE A 368 -3.79 -11.09 15.88
CA PHE A 368 -3.22 -10.27 16.95
C PHE A 368 -3.63 -10.80 18.32
N ASP A 369 -2.95 -11.85 18.75
CA ASP A 369 -3.12 -12.51 20.04
C ASP A 369 -2.03 -12.09 21.07
N GLU A 370 -1.98 -12.77 22.22
CA GLU A 370 -0.97 -12.49 23.25
C GLU A 370 0.46 -12.75 22.75
N ALA A 371 0.64 -13.75 21.87
CA ALA A 371 1.94 -14.05 21.29
C ALA A 371 2.39 -12.92 20.35
N ASP A 372 1.48 -12.37 19.55
CA ASP A 372 1.74 -11.25 18.65
C ASP A 372 1.98 -9.93 19.40
N LEU A 373 1.28 -9.68 20.51
CA LEU A 373 1.61 -8.57 21.40
C LEU A 373 3.07 -8.68 21.88
N HIS A 374 3.47 -9.83 22.41
CA HIS A 374 4.83 -10.05 22.86
C HIS A 374 5.87 -10.00 21.74
N GLY A 375 5.56 -10.51 20.55
CA GLY A 375 6.42 -10.41 19.37
C GLY A 375 6.66 -8.95 18.97
N MET A 376 5.61 -8.12 18.99
CA MET A 376 5.72 -6.69 18.71
C MET A 376 6.50 -5.93 19.78
N GLN A 377 6.30 -6.26 21.07
CA GLN A 377 7.08 -5.68 22.16
C GLN A 377 8.56 -6.06 22.06
N ALA A 378 8.85 -7.33 21.75
CA ALA A 378 10.21 -7.80 21.52
C ALA A 378 10.87 -7.04 20.37
N LEU A 379 10.15 -6.85 19.27
CA LEU A 379 10.62 -6.07 18.12
C LEU A 379 10.91 -4.61 18.50
N ALA A 380 10.01 -3.96 19.22
CA ALA A 380 10.18 -2.58 19.63
C ALA A 380 11.37 -2.43 20.59
N TYR A 381 11.51 -3.29 21.61
CA TYR A 381 12.66 -3.26 22.52
C TYR A 381 13.98 -3.63 21.84
N ARG A 382 13.99 -4.58 20.89
CA ARG A 382 15.18 -4.92 20.09
C ARG A 382 15.62 -3.73 19.24
N THR A 383 14.67 -3.01 18.66
CA THR A 383 14.94 -1.81 17.88
C THR A 383 15.46 -0.68 18.78
N LEU A 384 14.85 -0.47 19.95
CA LEU A 384 15.36 0.49 20.93
C LEU A 384 16.78 0.12 21.41
N ALA A 385 17.13 -1.16 21.45
CA ALA A 385 18.44 -1.62 21.91
C ALA A 385 19.61 -1.16 21.02
N GLU A 386 19.35 -0.73 19.79
CA GLU A 386 20.35 -0.08 18.94
C GLU A 386 20.77 1.30 19.50
N HIS A 387 19.89 1.96 20.26
CA HIS A 387 20.11 3.26 20.90
C HIS A 387 20.38 3.13 22.41
N GLU A 388 19.70 2.19 23.07
CA GLU A 388 19.80 1.89 24.50
C GLU A 388 20.09 0.40 24.72
N PRO A 389 21.36 -0.05 24.71
CA PRO A 389 21.71 -1.49 24.79
C PRO A 389 21.06 -2.25 25.97
N ALA A 390 20.77 -1.55 27.07
CA ALA A 390 20.04 -2.12 28.22
C ALA A 390 18.64 -2.67 27.88
N ALA A 391 18.00 -2.18 26.80
CA ALA A 391 16.71 -2.66 26.33
C ALA A 391 16.77 -4.08 25.75
N ALA A 392 17.95 -4.58 25.37
CA ALA A 392 18.14 -5.90 24.77
C ALA A 392 17.61 -7.04 25.67
N ARG A 393 17.85 -6.97 26.99
CA ARG A 393 17.35 -7.98 27.94
C ARG A 393 15.83 -8.04 27.99
N THR A 394 15.16 -6.89 27.92
CA THR A 394 13.70 -6.82 27.87
C THR A 394 13.16 -7.38 26.56
N ALA A 395 13.84 -7.09 25.43
CA ALA A 395 13.52 -7.68 24.14
C ALA A 395 13.58 -9.21 24.19
N GLN A 396 14.65 -9.78 24.76
CA GLN A 396 14.80 -11.23 24.91
C GLN A 396 13.67 -11.85 25.74
N ARG A 397 13.26 -11.20 26.85
CA ARG A 397 12.16 -11.67 27.71
C ARG A 397 10.86 -11.78 26.93
N HIS A 398 10.49 -10.74 26.17
CA HIS A 398 9.26 -10.75 25.38
C HIS A 398 9.32 -11.77 24.23
N ALA A 399 10.44 -11.86 23.50
CA ALA A 399 10.60 -12.84 22.42
C ALA A 399 10.48 -14.29 22.93
N LYS A 400 11.09 -14.61 24.08
CA LYS A 400 10.94 -15.93 24.71
C LYS A 400 9.49 -16.23 25.11
N LYS A 401 8.75 -15.23 25.59
CA LYS A 401 7.33 -15.39 25.92
C LYS A 401 6.47 -15.60 24.66
N ALA A 402 6.72 -14.85 23.59
CA ALA A 402 6.07 -15.05 22.29
C ALA A 402 6.29 -16.48 21.77
N LEU A 403 7.55 -16.95 21.72
CA LEU A 403 7.88 -18.31 21.27
C LEU A 403 7.16 -19.39 22.09
N LYS A 404 7.08 -19.23 23.42
CA LYS A 404 6.37 -20.17 24.29
C LYS A 404 4.87 -20.26 23.98
N LEU A 405 4.25 -19.15 23.59
CA LEU A 405 2.83 -19.10 23.24
C LEU A 405 2.54 -19.63 21.82
N ARG A 406 3.52 -19.59 20.91
CA ARG A 406 3.38 -20.02 19.51
C ARG A 406 3.62 -21.52 19.26
N SER A 407 3.58 -22.39 20.28
CA SER A 407 3.95 -23.81 20.15
C SER A 407 3.18 -24.60 19.08
N ASP A 408 2.05 -24.09 18.59
CA ASP A 408 1.07 -24.84 17.80
C ASP A 408 0.91 -24.35 16.34
N GLY A 409 2.00 -24.07 15.61
CA GLY A 409 1.97 -24.00 14.13
C GLY A 409 2.05 -22.60 13.49
N HIS A 410 2.88 -21.70 14.01
CA HIS A 410 3.14 -20.36 13.43
C HIS A 410 4.55 -20.21 12.85
N ASP A 411 4.88 -21.02 11.84
CA ASP A 411 6.25 -21.18 11.31
C ASP A 411 6.92 -19.84 10.93
N ARG A 412 6.19 -18.89 10.34
CA ARG A 412 6.74 -17.59 9.91
C ARG A 412 7.00 -16.63 11.07
N SER A 413 6.04 -16.48 11.99
CA SER A 413 6.21 -15.59 13.14
C SER A 413 7.31 -16.08 14.07
N GLN A 414 7.46 -17.40 14.22
CA GLN A 414 8.57 -18.01 14.97
C GLN A 414 9.94 -17.66 14.37
N ILE A 415 10.09 -17.63 13.03
CA ILE A 415 11.34 -17.19 12.38
C ILE A 415 11.65 -15.73 12.77
N PHE A 416 10.65 -14.84 12.75
CA PHE A 416 10.85 -13.44 13.16
C PHE A 416 11.22 -13.31 14.64
N ASP A 417 10.61 -14.12 15.51
CA ASP A 417 10.92 -14.15 16.93
C ASP A 417 12.34 -14.67 17.18
N HIS A 418 12.79 -15.73 16.48
CA HIS A 418 14.17 -16.24 16.56
C HIS A 418 15.20 -15.22 16.08
N ILE A 419 14.98 -14.55 14.94
CA ILE A 419 15.88 -13.50 14.43
C ILE A 419 15.95 -12.32 15.41
N SER A 420 14.81 -11.91 15.97
CA SER A 420 14.75 -10.81 16.93
C SER A 420 15.48 -11.17 18.23
N LEU A 421 15.35 -12.42 18.68
CA LEU A 421 16.02 -12.93 19.87
C LEU A 421 17.53 -13.04 19.68
N ALA A 422 17.99 -13.59 18.54
CA ALA A 422 19.39 -13.64 18.18
C ALA A 422 20.01 -12.24 18.10
N SER A 423 19.32 -11.29 17.46
CA SER A 423 19.75 -9.88 17.39
C SER A 423 19.88 -9.26 18.78
N ALA A 424 18.90 -9.50 19.67
CA ALA A 424 18.95 -9.02 21.04
C ALA A 424 20.06 -9.68 21.88
N CYS A 425 20.44 -10.93 21.61
CA CYS A 425 21.58 -11.58 22.24
C CYS A 425 22.91 -10.97 21.76
N PHE A 426 23.06 -10.71 20.45
CA PHE A 426 24.25 -10.02 19.93
C PHE A 426 24.42 -8.61 20.52
N ILE A 427 23.34 -7.83 20.62
CA ILE A 427 23.39 -6.48 21.24
C ILE A 427 23.73 -6.55 22.73
N ALA A 428 23.33 -7.64 23.42
CA ALA A 428 23.60 -7.85 24.84
C ALA A 428 24.97 -8.48 25.14
N ASP A 429 25.85 -8.60 24.14
CA ASP A 429 27.18 -9.21 24.25
C ASP A 429 27.15 -10.71 24.65
N ASP A 430 26.15 -11.44 24.17
CA ASP A 430 25.98 -12.88 24.38
C ASP A 430 25.99 -13.65 23.04
N PRO A 431 27.17 -13.80 22.40
CA PRO A 431 27.28 -14.42 21.08
C PRO A 431 26.95 -15.92 21.07
N GLU A 432 27.17 -16.63 22.18
CA GLU A 432 26.87 -18.06 22.28
C GLU A 432 25.37 -18.33 22.19
N GLN A 433 24.58 -17.59 22.96
CA GLN A 433 23.13 -17.72 22.91
C GLN A 433 22.56 -17.18 21.60
N ALA A 434 23.18 -16.14 21.04
CA ALA A 434 22.81 -15.59 19.74
C ALA A 434 22.97 -16.61 18.60
N ASP A 435 24.08 -17.38 18.58
CA ASP A 435 24.31 -18.44 17.60
C ASP A 435 23.19 -19.50 17.62
N VAL A 436 22.77 -19.94 18.80
CA VAL A 436 21.69 -20.93 18.95
C VAL A 436 20.41 -20.45 18.27
N TYR A 437 19.98 -19.22 18.58
CA TYR A 437 18.74 -18.68 18.01
C TYR A 437 18.87 -18.34 16.53
N ALA A 438 20.05 -17.89 16.08
CA ALA A 438 20.30 -17.65 14.66
C ALA A 438 20.20 -18.96 13.84
N ARG A 439 20.74 -20.06 14.36
CA ARG A 439 20.63 -21.38 13.69
C ARG A 439 19.21 -21.92 13.66
N LEU A 440 18.43 -21.71 14.72
CA LEU A 440 17.00 -22.04 14.73
C LEU A 440 16.21 -21.22 13.69
N ALA A 441 16.58 -19.96 13.45
CA ALA A 441 16.01 -19.19 12.36
C ALA A 441 16.40 -19.76 10.99
N LEU A 442 17.69 -20.10 10.80
CA LEU A 442 18.21 -20.64 9.54
C LEU A 442 17.63 -22.01 9.16
N SER A 443 17.35 -22.89 10.13
CA SER A 443 16.76 -24.20 9.83
C SER A 443 15.37 -24.11 9.19
N SER A 444 14.64 -23.02 9.46
CA SER A 444 13.26 -22.84 8.99
C SER A 444 13.13 -21.80 7.88
N ILE A 445 14.20 -21.06 7.55
CA ILE A 445 14.15 -19.94 6.60
C ILE A 445 13.96 -20.38 5.15
N GLY A 446 14.45 -21.58 4.78
CA GLY A 446 14.37 -22.10 3.41
C GLY A 446 12.95 -22.37 2.91
N ALA A 447 11.97 -22.47 3.83
CA ALA A 447 10.56 -22.62 3.50
C ALA A 447 9.87 -21.29 3.13
N ASN A 448 10.57 -20.15 3.25
CA ASN A 448 9.98 -18.81 3.09
C ASN A 448 10.73 -17.98 2.01
N SER A 449 9.97 -17.31 1.15
CA SER A 449 10.50 -16.51 0.03
C SER A 449 10.45 -14.98 0.26
N SER A 450 10.05 -14.53 1.45
CA SER A 450 9.81 -13.12 1.78
C SER A 450 11.09 -12.26 1.90
N HIS A 451 11.17 -11.13 1.19
CA HIS A 451 12.28 -10.16 1.33
C HIS A 451 12.44 -9.61 2.76
N ARG A 452 11.33 -9.37 3.47
CA ARG A 452 11.37 -8.93 4.87
C ARG A 452 12.12 -9.89 5.81
N THR A 453 12.03 -11.19 5.58
CA THR A 453 12.80 -12.19 6.33
C THR A 453 14.29 -12.03 6.05
N TRP A 454 14.65 -11.83 4.77
CA TRP A 454 16.02 -11.58 4.34
C TRP A 454 16.58 -10.24 4.86
N ASP A 455 15.75 -9.20 4.94
CA ASP A 455 16.17 -7.90 5.46
C ASP A 455 16.48 -7.96 6.96
N ARG A 456 15.62 -8.63 7.74
CA ARG A 456 15.87 -8.88 9.17
C ARG A 456 17.11 -9.75 9.39
N LEU A 457 17.31 -10.77 8.57
CA LEU A 457 18.52 -11.60 8.63
C LEU A 457 19.77 -10.77 8.29
N ARG A 458 19.68 -9.84 7.34
CA ARG A 458 20.79 -8.94 6.97
C ARG A 458 21.11 -7.95 8.09
N GLU A 459 20.11 -7.43 8.79
CA GLU A 459 20.33 -6.61 10.00
C GLU A 459 21.04 -7.41 11.09
N MET A 460 20.56 -8.62 11.39
CA MET A 460 21.21 -9.51 12.36
C MET A 460 22.64 -9.85 11.94
N TYR A 461 22.88 -10.12 10.65
CA TYR A 461 24.21 -10.38 10.11
C TYR A 461 25.18 -9.22 10.36
N ARG A 462 24.73 -7.96 10.31
CA ARG A 462 25.58 -6.80 10.62
C ARG A 462 26.05 -6.81 12.07
N LEU A 463 25.19 -7.21 13.01
CA LEU A 463 25.53 -7.29 14.45
C LEU A 463 26.64 -8.31 14.73
N THR A 464 26.76 -9.36 13.91
CA THR A 464 27.83 -10.37 14.09
C THR A 464 29.24 -9.82 13.80
N GLY A 465 29.36 -8.64 13.17
CA GLY A 465 30.66 -8.05 12.81
C GLY A 465 31.55 -7.71 14.01
N GLN A 466 30.94 -7.37 15.16
CA GLN A 466 31.70 -7.05 16.38
C GLN A 466 32.38 -8.28 17.02
N PHE A 467 31.99 -9.50 16.62
CA PHE A 467 32.52 -10.77 17.11
C PHE A 467 33.48 -11.43 16.11
N THR A 468 34.20 -10.62 15.33
CA THR A 468 35.25 -11.13 14.42
C THR A 468 36.33 -11.81 15.26
N GLY A 469 36.71 -13.05 14.93
CA GLY A 469 37.63 -13.88 15.72
C GLY A 469 36.96 -14.91 16.64
N TYR A 470 35.63 -14.93 16.75
CA TYR A 470 34.89 -16.03 17.40
C TYR A 470 34.58 -17.12 16.36
N PRO A 471 35.21 -18.31 16.41
CA PRO A 471 35.11 -19.31 15.33
C PRO A 471 33.67 -19.70 14.99
N ARG A 472 32.84 -19.87 16.03
CA ARG A 472 31.43 -20.26 15.87
C ARG A 472 30.57 -19.19 15.18
N ILE A 473 30.92 -17.91 15.36
CA ILE A 473 30.24 -16.79 14.69
C ILE A 473 30.74 -16.63 13.25
N GLU A 474 32.01 -16.93 12.99
CA GLU A 474 32.54 -16.96 11.62
C GLU A 474 31.84 -18.05 10.78
N GLU A 475 31.68 -19.25 11.33
CA GLU A 475 30.88 -20.32 10.72
C GLU A 475 29.43 -19.86 10.47
N LEU A 476 28.77 -19.27 11.47
CA LEU A 476 27.42 -18.74 11.32
C LEU A 476 27.33 -17.68 10.21
N ARG A 477 28.35 -16.82 10.08
CA ARG A 477 28.40 -15.79 9.04
C ARG A 477 28.49 -16.41 7.65
N GLU A 478 29.23 -17.49 7.48
CA GLU A 478 29.28 -18.22 6.21
C GLU A 478 27.96 -18.94 5.90
N ASP A 479 27.34 -19.58 6.90
CA ASP A 479 26.02 -20.19 6.77
C ASP A 479 24.95 -19.17 6.33
N ILE A 480 24.93 -17.99 6.95
CA ILE A 480 24.01 -16.90 6.57
C ILE A 480 24.27 -16.48 5.12
N LYS A 481 25.53 -16.32 4.69
CA LYS A 481 25.86 -15.94 3.31
C LYS A 481 25.40 -16.98 2.29
N MET A 482 25.52 -18.27 2.61
CA MET A 482 25.12 -19.36 1.72
C MET A 482 23.59 -19.39 1.50
N VAL A 483 22.81 -19.00 2.51
CA VAL A 483 21.35 -19.02 2.44
C VAL A 483 20.78 -17.70 1.89
N MET A 484 21.47 -16.57 2.08
CA MET A 484 21.01 -15.28 1.61
C MET A 484 20.98 -15.18 0.07
N PRO A 485 19.89 -14.69 -0.53
CA PRO A 485 19.90 -14.36 -1.95
C PRO A 485 20.94 -13.26 -2.23
N PRO A 486 21.60 -13.29 -3.39
CA PRO A 486 22.61 -12.29 -3.74
C PRO A 486 22.01 -10.88 -3.69
N PRO A 487 22.78 -9.86 -3.25
CA PRO A 487 22.31 -8.49 -3.27
C PRO A 487 21.89 -8.12 -4.69
N ARG A 488 20.70 -7.53 -4.86
CA ARG A 488 20.32 -6.97 -6.16
C ARG A 488 21.35 -5.92 -6.55
N GLU A 489 22.02 -6.11 -7.68
CA GLU A 489 22.89 -5.09 -8.26
C GLU A 489 22.12 -3.78 -8.34
N LYS A 490 22.64 -2.73 -7.69
CA LYS A 490 22.18 -1.37 -7.97
C LYS A 490 22.46 -1.13 -9.45
N GLN A 491 21.41 -0.89 -10.24
CA GLN A 491 21.57 -0.50 -11.63
C GLN A 491 22.56 0.68 -11.71
N PRO A 492 23.57 0.64 -12.60
CA PRO A 492 24.48 1.75 -12.78
C PRO A 492 23.70 2.93 -13.35
N GLY A 493 23.38 3.91 -12.51
CA GLY A 493 22.60 5.09 -12.92
C GLY A 493 22.01 5.94 -11.78
N ALA A 494 21.88 5.41 -10.57
CA ALA A 494 21.52 6.25 -9.42
C ALA A 494 22.78 6.91 -8.86
N GLY A 495 23.00 8.17 -9.24
CA GLY A 495 24.05 9.01 -8.65
C GLY A 495 23.93 9.12 -7.13
N PRO A 496 25.03 9.50 -6.44
CA PRO A 496 25.05 9.49 -4.98
C PRO A 496 24.03 10.50 -4.43
N ALA A 497 23.18 10.03 -3.50
CA ALA A 497 22.40 10.93 -2.65
C ALA A 497 23.38 11.74 -1.81
N VAL A 498 23.35 13.06 -1.98
CA VAL A 498 24.12 14.00 -1.17
C VAL A 498 23.54 13.98 0.25
N VAL A 499 24.48 13.90 1.20
CA VAL A 499 24.37 13.76 2.66
C VAL A 499 23.35 14.69 3.29
#